data_AF-A0A5Q2Q8U3-F1
#
_entry.id   AF-A0A5Q2Q8U3-F1
#
_cell.length_a   1.000
_cell.length_b   1.000
_cell.length_c   1.000
_cell.angle_alpha   90.00
_cell.angle_beta   90.00
_cell.angle_gamma   90.00
#
_symmetry.space_group_name_H-M   'P 1'
#
loop_
_entity.id
_entity.type
_entity.pdbx_description
1 polymer ?
#
loop_
_entity_poly.entity_id
_entity_poly.type
_entity_poly.pdbx_seq_one_letter_code
_entity_poly.pdbx_strand_id
1 'polypeptide(L)' 'MIDPTHNENAAVVAVLQVLGDYVAKIGMDKPLTDYSREQILQLIETVLDGYFAHLRATTPDDVPF' A
#
# COMPACT_ATOMS: atom_id res chain seq x y z
N MET A 1 21.79 -11.12 6.31
CA MET A 1 20.40 -11.49 5.95
C MET A 1 19.52 -10.38 6.51
N ILE A 2 18.90 -9.58 5.64
CA ILE A 2 17.90 -8.61 6.09
C ILE A 2 16.69 -9.44 6.54
N ASP A 3 16.19 -9.17 7.73
CA ASP A 3 15.01 -9.85 8.27
C ASP A 3 13.80 -9.48 7.38
N PRO A 4 13.20 -10.43 6.65
CA PRO A 4 12.05 -10.15 5.77
C PRO A 4 10.93 -9.46 6.55
N THR A 5 10.74 -9.85 7.81
CA THR A 5 9.72 -9.27 8.69
C THR A 5 9.99 -7.79 8.98
N HIS A 6 11.24 -7.33 8.97
CA HIS A 6 11.54 -5.91 9.13
C HIS A 6 11.15 -5.10 7.89
N ASN A 7 11.48 -5.59 6.69
CA ASN A 7 11.15 -4.92 5.44
C ASN A 7 9.64 -4.93 5.15
N GLU A 8 8.96 -6.04 5.44
CA GLU A 8 7.50 -6.17 5.34
C GLU A 8 6.80 -5.19 6.29
N ASN A 9 7.23 -5.11 7.55
CA ASN A 9 6.67 -4.14 8.51
C ASN A 9 6.91 -2.69 8.06
N ALA A 10 8.10 -2.37 7.54
CA ALA A 10 8.39 -1.04 7.00
C ALA A 10 7.50 -0.72 5.80
N ALA A 11 7.28 -1.68 4.90
CA ALA A 11 6.39 -1.53 3.76
C ALA A 11 4.93 -1.32 4.18
N VAL A 12 4.43 -2.04 5.20
CA VAL A 12 3.09 -1.80 5.76
C VAL A 12 2.94 -0.36 6.28
N VAL A 13 3.94 0.16 7.00
CA VAL A 13 3.91 1.54 7.50
C VAL A 13 3.96 2.55 6.36
N ALA A 14 4.79 2.32 5.34
CA ALA A 14 4.93 3.22 4.20
C ALA A 14 3.63 3.37 3.39
N VAL A 15 2.81 2.32 3.34
CA VAL A 15 1.54 2.32 2.59
C VAL A 15 0.48 3.23 3.24
N LEU A 16 0.59 3.55 4.53
CA LEU A 16 -0.36 4.42 5.22
C LEU A 16 -0.50 5.79 4.55
N GLN A 17 0.60 6.32 3.99
CA GLN A 17 0.57 7.60 3.29
C GLN A 17 -0.23 7.51 1.99
N VAL A 18 0.05 6.49 1.17
CA VAL A 18 -0.63 6.29 -0.12
C VAL A 18 -2.12 5.99 0.07
N LEU A 19 -2.45 5.24 1.13
CA LEU A 19 -3.81 5.01 1.58
C LEU A 19 -4.52 6.32 1.92
N GLY A 20 -3.89 7.18 2.73
CA GLY A 20 -4.42 8.49 3.10
C GLY A 20 -4.68 9.40 1.89
N ASP A 21 -3.74 9.44 0.95
CA ASP A 21 -3.87 10.23 -0.28
C ASP A 21 -5.03 9.75 -1.15
N TYR A 22 -5.27 8.43 -1.23
CA TYR A 22 -6.40 7.87 -1.96
C TYR A 22 -7.74 8.26 -1.29
N VAL A 23 -7.86 8.08 0.02
CA VAL A 23 -9.08 8.43 0.77
C VAL A 23 -9.38 9.93 0.68
N ALA A 24 -8.36 10.79 0.75
CA ALA A 24 -8.50 12.23 0.58
C ALA A 24 -9.07 12.61 -0.80
N LYS A 25 -8.71 11.88 -1.87
CA LYS A 25 -9.25 12.10 -3.23
C LYS A 25 -10.72 11.66 -3.37
N ILE A 26 -11.12 10.60 -2.68
CA ILE A 26 -12.49 10.07 -2.72
C ILE A 26 -13.45 10.93 -1.87
N GLY A 27 -12.92 11.53 -0.80
CA GLY A 27 -13.65 12.33 0.17
C GLY A 27 -13.53 11.71 1.56
N MET A 28 -12.91 12.42 2.51
CA MET A 28 -12.63 11.91 3.85
C MET A 28 -13.88 11.61 4.67
N ASP A 29 -15.01 12.24 4.35
CA ASP A 29 -16.30 12.04 5.02
C ASP A 29 -17.09 10.86 4.45
N LYS A 30 -16.60 10.24 3.37
CA LYS A 30 -17.26 9.10 2.74
C LYS A 30 -16.90 7.82 3.50
N PRO A 31 -17.87 7.12 4.13
CA PRO A 31 -17.57 5.86 4.80
C PRO A 31 -17.26 4.77 3.77
N LEU A 32 -16.43 3.79 4.15
CA LEU A 32 -16.07 2.65 3.28
C LEU A 32 -17.29 1.87 2.76
N THR A 33 -18.41 1.89 3.50
CA THR A 33 -19.67 1.25 3.07
C THR A 33 -20.28 1.85 1.82
N ASP A 34 -19.95 3.11 1.52
CA ASP A 34 -20.52 3.85 0.39
C ASP A 34 -19.60 3.79 -0.84
N TYR A 35 -18.48 3.08 -0.74
CA TYR A 35 -17.52 2.94 -1.83
C TYR A 35 -18.13 2.02 -2.89
N SER A 36 -18.03 2.42 -4.16
CA SER A 36 -18.36 1.51 -5.25
C SER A 36 -17.35 0.36 -5.30
N ARG A 37 -17.70 -0.72 -6.00
CA ARG A 37 -16.78 -1.84 -6.22
C ARG A 37 -15.48 -1.38 -6.87
N GLU A 38 -15.56 -0.46 -7.83
CA GLU A 38 -14.41 0.12 -8.53
C GLU A 38 -13.51 0.90 -7.57
N GLN A 39 -14.10 1.68 -6.65
CA GLN A 39 -13.35 2.42 -5.64
C GLN A 39 -12.63 1.48 -4.66
N ILE A 40 -13.27 0.39 -4.24
CA ILE A 40 -12.62 -0.62 -3.39
C ILE A 40 -11.48 -1.31 -4.12
N LEU A 41 -11.66 -1.70 -5.38
CA LEU A 41 -10.60 -2.34 -6.16
C LEU A 41 -9.40 -1.41 -6.33
N GLN A 42 -9.64 -0.14 -6.65
CA GLN A 42 -8.57 0.82 -6.85
C GLN A 42 -7.85 1.20 -5.54
N LEU A 43 -8.57 1.19 -4.41
CA LEU A 43 -7.98 1.30 -3.07
C LEU A 43 -7.01 0.14 -2.81
N ILE A 44 -7.42 -1.09 -3.10
CA ILE A 44 -6.59 -2.29 -2.92
C ILE A 44 -5.35 -2.23 -3.83
N GLU A 45 -5.53 -1.89 -5.11
CA GLU A 45 -4.41 -1.73 -6.05
C GLU A 45 -3.40 -0.69 -5.54
N THR A 46 -3.88 0.48 -5.09
CA THR A 46 -3.04 1.55 -4.56
C THR A 46 -2.20 1.09 -3.35
N VAL A 47 -2.82 0.31 -2.45
CA VAL A 47 -2.16 -0.27 -1.26
C VAL A 47 -1.08 -1.27 -1.67
N LEU A 48 -1.41 -2.18 -2.59
CA LEU A 48 -0.47 -3.22 -3.06
C LEU A 48 0.70 -2.60 -3.83
N ASP A 49 0.45 -1.62 -4.69
CA ASP A 49 1.48 -0.93 -5.45
C ASP A 49 2.48 -0.23 -4.52
N GLY A 50 1.99 0.49 -3.51
CA GLY A 50 2.84 1.12 -2.50
C GLY A 50 3.67 0.10 -1.71
N TYR A 51 3.05 -1.02 -1.32
CA TYR A 51 3.70 -2.08 -0.57
C TYR A 51 4.85 -2.70 -1.36
N PHE A 52 4.57 -3.14 -2.59
CA PHE A 52 5.57 -3.77 -3.44
C PHE A 52 6.63 -2.78 -3.92
N ALA A 53 6.29 -1.51 -4.14
CA ALA A 53 7.28 -0.47 -4.43
C ALA A 53 8.29 -0.33 -3.29
N HIS A 54 7.81 -0.33 -2.04
CA HIS A 54 8.68 -0.24 -0.87
C HIS A 54 9.54 -1.50 -0.70
N LEU A 55 8.97 -2.69 -0.89
CA LEU A 55 9.74 -3.94 -0.84
C LEU A 55 10.82 -3.99 -1.93
N ARG A 56 10.51 -3.59 -3.17
CA ARG A 56 11.51 -3.49 -4.25
C ARG A 56 12.61 -2.49 -3.96
N ALA A 57 12.27 -1.35 -3.35
CA ALA A 57 13.27 -0.34 -2.99
C ALA A 57 14.20 -0.79 -1.85
N THR A 58 13.72 -1.67 -0.96
CA THR A 58 14.44 -2.12 0.24
C THR A 58 15.08 -3.50 0.09
N THR A 59 14.76 -4.23 -0.97
CA THR A 59 15.31 -5.55 -1.28
C THR A 59 16.34 -5.41 -2.42
N PRO A 60 17.59 -5.87 -2.25
CA PRO A 60 18.56 -5.88 -3.33
C PRO A 60 18.05 -6.75 -4.51
N ASP A 61 18.36 -6.33 -5.75
CA ASP A 61 17.88 -6.92 -7.02
C ASP A 61 18.08 -8.46 -7.16
N ASP A 62 18.92 -9.07 -6.32
CA ASP A 62 19.30 -10.49 -6.40
C ASP A 62 18.32 -11.46 -5.72
N VAL A 63 17.22 -10.99 -5.10
CA VAL A 63 16.23 -11.85 -4.43
C VAL A 63 14.88 -11.79 -5.15
N PRO A 64 14.44 -12.85 -5.86
CA PRO A 64 13.10 -12.90 -6.46
C PRO A 64 12.03 -13.00 -5.36
N PHE A 65 10.90 -12.31 -5.59
CA PHE A 65 9.69 -12.43 -4.77
C PHE A 65 8.91 -13.71 -5.10
#